data_AF-A0A924HIE4-F1
#
_entry.id   AF-A0A924HIE4-F1
#
_cell.length_a   1.000
_cell.length_b   1.000
_cell.length_c   1.000
_cell.angle_alpha   90.00
_cell.angle_beta   90.00
_cell.angle_gamma   90.00
#
_symmetry.space_group_name_H-M   'P 1'
#
loop_
_entity.id
_entity.type
_entity.pdbx_description
1 polymer ?
#
loop_
_entity_poly.entity_id
_entity_poly.type
_entity_poly.pdbx_seq_one_letter_code
_entity_poly.pdbx_strand_id
1 'polypeptide(L)'
;MLFISITLFFTDWAGYAGFQLYKSIETNVTANNLLSELKRVVYILEEWIGVQCKVAIFVYPISATGGYFLGGVIGSGKTVGQFMSRPFVVYAFIITIIILMPICYYLSKWMFNYSFGKSIKQMQKLIDELTAVEKNTSI
;
A
#
# COMPACT_ATOMS: atom_id res chain seq x y z
N MET A 1 1.45 3.01 25.50
CA MET A 1 0.00 3.00 25.14
C MET A 1 -0.33 3.90 23.96
N LEU A 2 0.28 5.08 23.81
CA LEU A 2 0.07 6.00 22.67
C LEU A 2 0.35 5.39 21.27
N PHE A 3 1.48 4.70 21.09
CA PHE A 3 1.84 4.12 19.79
C PHE A 3 0.86 3.03 19.31
N ILE A 4 0.36 2.21 20.24
CA ILE A 4 -0.65 1.17 19.94
C ILE A 4 -1.98 1.81 19.54
N SER A 5 -2.33 2.93 20.16
CA SER A 5 -3.55 3.68 19.83
C SER A 5 -3.44 4.30 18.43
N ILE A 6 -2.28 4.86 18.08
CA ILE A 6 -2.01 5.43 16.75
C ILE A 6 -2.05 4.35 15.66
N THR A 7 -1.48 3.17 15.92
CA THR A 7 -1.58 2.05 14.96
C THR A 7 -3.00 1.60 14.73
N LEU A 8 -3.78 1.46 15.81
CA LEU A 8 -5.17 1.02 15.71
C LEU A 8 -5.99 2.03 14.91
N PHE A 9 -5.84 3.33 15.19
CA PHE A 9 -6.52 4.38 14.45
C PHE A 9 -6.16 4.37 12.95
N PHE A 10 -4.91 4.09 12.62
CA PHE A 10 -4.46 4.00 11.22
C PHE A 10 -4.94 2.73 10.53
N THR A 11 -4.97 1.59 11.24
CA THR A 11 -5.52 0.33 10.73
C THR A 11 -7.03 0.45 10.51
N ASP A 12 -7.75 1.09 11.43
CA ASP A 12 -9.17 1.38 11.30
C ASP A 12 -9.44 2.35 10.14
N TRP A 13 -8.62 3.39 9.97
CA TRP A 13 -8.70 4.29 8.82
C TRP A 13 -8.43 3.57 7.50
N ALA A 14 -7.39 2.72 7.43
CA ALA A 14 -7.06 1.97 6.23
C ALA A 14 -8.16 0.95 5.87
N GLY A 15 -8.75 0.30 6.89
CA GLY A 15 -9.92 -0.56 6.74
C GLY A 15 -11.14 0.21 6.26
N TYR A 16 -11.41 1.39 6.83
CA TYR A 16 -12.51 2.25 6.41
C TYR A 16 -12.32 2.77 4.99
N ALA A 17 -11.12 3.22 4.61
CA ALA A 17 -10.80 3.64 3.26
C ALA A 17 -10.97 2.48 2.26
N GLY A 18 -10.52 1.27 2.61
CA GLY A 18 -10.77 0.07 1.81
C GLY A 18 -12.25 -0.29 1.69
N PHE A 19 -13.03 -0.13 2.77
CA PHE A 19 -14.47 -0.36 2.76
C PHE A 19 -15.23 0.70 1.96
N GLN A 20 -14.80 1.96 2.01
CA GLN A 20 -15.34 3.02 1.17
C GLN A 20 -15.05 2.74 -0.31
N LEU A 21 -13.84 2.30 -0.64
CA LEU A 21 -13.44 1.89 -1.98
C LEU A 21 -14.24 0.66 -2.47
N TYR A 22 -14.53 -0.28 -1.57
CA TYR A 22 -15.41 -1.41 -1.87
C TYR A 22 -16.85 -0.96 -2.12
N LYS A 23 -17.36 -0.04 -1.30
CA LYS A 23 -18.73 0.48 -1.43
C LYS A 23 -18.91 1.39 -2.64
N SER A 24 -17.86 2.05 -3.12
CA SER A 24 -17.88 2.81 -4.37
C SER A 24 -17.85 1.91 -5.62
N ILE A 25 -17.61 0.61 -5.47
CA ILE A 25 -17.82 -0.38 -6.54
C ILE A 25 -19.33 -0.66 -6.64
N GLU A 26 -20.03 0.14 -7.44
CA GLU A 26 -21.41 -0.14 -7.82
C GLU A 26 -21.48 -1.51 -8.51
N THR A 27 -22.17 -2.46 -7.87
CA THR A 27 -22.43 -3.81 -8.40
C THR A 27 -23.59 -3.83 -9.39
N ASN A 28 -24.34 -2.73 -9.53
CA ASN A 28 -25.35 -2.53 -10.57
C ASN A 28 -24.67 -2.05 -11.86
N VAL A 29 -24.07 -2.99 -12.58
CA VAL A 29 -23.50 -2.77 -13.91
C VAL A 29 -24.64 -2.49 -14.90
N THR A 30 -24.99 -1.23 -15.07
CA THR A 30 -25.81 -0.81 -16.21
C THR A 30 -24.86 -0.74 -17.39
N ALA A 31 -24.96 -1.71 -18.31
CA ALA A 31 -24.09 -1.91 -19.48
C ALA A 31 -24.04 -0.75 -20.50
N ASN A 32 -24.53 0.45 -20.14
CA ASN A 32 -24.68 1.58 -21.05
C ASN A 32 -23.37 2.35 -21.28
N ASN A 33 -22.31 2.17 -20.47
CA ASN A 33 -21.02 2.80 -20.75
C ASN A 33 -19.81 2.01 -20.21
N LEU A 34 -19.36 1.01 -20.98
CA LEU A 34 -18.17 0.21 -20.69
C LEU A 34 -16.90 1.07 -20.50
N LEU A 35 -16.81 2.17 -21.24
CA LEU A 35 -15.65 3.08 -21.20
C LEU A 35 -15.55 3.82 -19.85
N SER A 36 -16.67 4.25 -19.28
CA SER A 36 -16.67 4.93 -17.97
C SER A 36 -16.27 3.97 -16.86
N GLU A 37 -16.73 2.71 -16.90
CA GLU A 37 -16.36 1.69 -15.92
C GLU A 37 -14.86 1.33 -15.99
N LEU A 38 -14.31 1.17 -17.21
CA LEU A 38 -12.88 0.88 -17.35
C LEU A 38 -12.01 2.03 -16.79
N LYS A 39 -12.37 3.29 -17.10
CA LYS A 39 -11.68 4.47 -16.56
C LYS A 39 -11.75 4.51 -15.03
N ARG A 40 -12.91 4.18 -14.46
CA ARG A 40 -13.14 4.14 -13.01
C ARG A 40 -12.28 3.08 -12.33
N VAL A 41 -12.19 1.87 -12.87
CA VAL A 41 -11.37 0.79 -12.31
C VAL A 41 -9.89 1.14 -12.33
N VAL A 42 -9.39 1.69 -13.45
CA VAL A 42 -7.99 2.14 -13.55
C VAL A 42 -7.68 3.21 -12.51
N TYR A 43 -8.55 4.22 -12.38
CA TYR A 43 -8.41 5.28 -11.39
C TYR A 43 -8.36 4.74 -9.95
N ILE A 44 -9.26 3.82 -9.59
CA ILE A 44 -9.31 3.19 -8.27
C ILE A 44 -8.00 2.43 -7.97
N LEU A 45 -7.46 1.71 -8.95
CA LEU A 45 -6.20 0.98 -8.79
C LEU A 45 -5.00 1.93 -8.59
N GLU A 46 -4.96 3.05 -9.31
CA GLU A 46 -3.94 4.09 -9.16
C GLU A 46 -4.04 4.82 -7.81
N GLU A 47 -5.25 5.06 -7.31
CA GLU A 47 -5.43 5.64 -5.98
C GLU A 47 -5.00 4.65 -4.87
N TRP A 48 -5.32 3.37 -5.05
CA TRP A 48 -5.00 2.32 -4.08
C TRP A 48 -3.49 2.11 -3.89
N ILE A 49 -2.69 2.20 -4.96
CA ILE A 49 -1.22 2.17 -4.80
C ILE A 49 -0.72 3.38 -4.00
N GLY A 50 -1.32 4.56 -4.16
CA GLY A 50 -0.98 5.73 -3.37
C GLY A 50 -1.22 5.51 -1.87
N VAL A 51 -2.35 4.88 -1.53
CA VAL A 51 -2.68 4.50 -0.14
C VAL A 51 -1.71 3.44 0.37
N GLN A 52 -1.44 2.37 -0.37
CA GLN A 52 -0.47 1.33 -0.03
C GLN A 52 0.92 1.90 0.26
N CYS A 53 1.40 2.83 -0.57
CA CYS A 53 2.68 3.51 -0.36
C CYS A 53 2.71 4.35 0.93
N LYS A 54 1.63 5.04 1.27
CA LYS A 54 1.52 5.79 2.54
C LYS A 54 1.48 4.83 3.73
N VAL A 55 0.67 3.78 3.65
CA VAL A 55 0.61 2.70 4.65
C VAL A 55 2.00 2.10 4.85
N ALA A 56 2.76 1.88 3.77
CA ALA A 56 4.10 1.35 3.86
C ALA A 56 5.03 2.26 4.68
N ILE A 57 4.95 3.58 4.52
CA ILE A 57 5.81 4.53 5.27
C ILE A 57 5.40 4.61 6.75
N PHE A 58 4.11 4.55 7.08
CA PHE A 58 3.63 4.72 8.45
C PHE A 58 3.61 3.43 9.28
N VAL A 59 3.28 2.29 8.67
CA VAL A 59 3.11 1.02 9.39
C VAL A 59 4.43 0.25 9.50
N TYR A 60 5.29 0.28 8.48
CA TYR A 60 6.54 -0.50 8.53
C TYR A 60 7.51 -0.11 9.64
N PRO A 61 7.69 1.16 10.06
CA PRO A 61 8.54 1.47 11.20
C PRO A 61 8.11 0.71 12.46
N ILE A 62 6.82 0.49 12.62
CA ILE A 62 6.24 -0.18 13.77
C ILE A 62 6.42 -1.69 13.65
N SER A 63 6.16 -2.26 12.47
CA SER A 63 6.46 -3.66 12.17
C SER A 63 7.95 -3.99 12.29
N ALA A 64 8.82 -3.10 11.80
CA ALA A 64 10.27 -3.22 11.90
C ALA A 64 10.75 -3.18 13.35
N THR A 65 10.14 -2.32 14.18
CA THR A 65 10.40 -2.28 15.63
C THR A 65 10.03 -3.60 16.29
N GLY A 66 8.86 -4.14 15.97
CA GLY A 66 8.44 -5.45 16.46
C GLY A 66 9.40 -6.57 16.04
N GLY A 67 9.75 -6.64 14.76
CA GLY A 67 10.69 -7.63 14.22
C GLY A 67 12.10 -7.51 14.78
N TYR A 68 12.60 -6.28 14.95
CA TYR A 68 13.92 -6.01 15.51
C TYR A 68 14.01 -6.45 16.98
N PHE A 69 13.00 -6.14 17.79
CA PHE A 69 12.96 -6.59 19.19
C PHE A 69 12.78 -8.10 19.30
N LEU A 70 11.86 -8.69 18.53
CA LEU A 70 11.63 -10.13 18.55
C LEU A 70 12.90 -10.90 18.12
N GLY A 71 13.47 -10.54 16.99
CA GLY A 71 14.70 -11.16 16.47
C GLY A 71 15.91 -10.90 17.38
N GLY A 72 16.02 -9.71 17.95
CA GLY A 72 17.08 -9.35 18.90
C GLY A 72 16.99 -10.13 20.20
N VAL A 73 15.79 -10.31 20.77
CA VAL A 73 15.56 -11.11 21.98
C VAL A 73 15.84 -12.59 21.73
N ILE A 74 15.32 -13.15 20.64
CA ILE A 74 15.53 -14.56 20.29
C ILE A 74 17.01 -14.82 20.00
N GLY A 75 17.67 -13.96 19.21
CA GLY A 75 19.06 -14.13 18.82
C GLY A 75 20.07 -13.87 19.93
N SER A 76 19.75 -12.99 20.88
CA SER A 76 20.65 -12.69 22.02
C SER A 76 20.37 -13.50 23.29
N GLY A 77 19.19 -14.15 23.38
CA GLY A 77 18.72 -14.82 24.59
C GLY A 77 18.47 -13.87 25.77
N LYS A 78 18.44 -12.55 25.53
CA LYS A 78 18.29 -11.52 26.57
C LYS A 78 16.95 -10.83 26.49
N THR A 79 16.51 -10.27 27.61
CA THR A 79 15.30 -9.45 27.66
C THR A 79 15.46 -8.17 26.82
N VAL A 80 14.35 -7.60 26.32
CA VAL A 80 14.34 -6.39 25.48
C VAL A 80 15.16 -5.25 26.12
N GLY A 81 14.97 -5.02 27.43
CA GLY A 81 15.69 -3.96 28.15
C GLY A 81 17.20 -4.18 28.21
N GLN A 82 17.65 -5.43 28.34
CA GLN A 82 19.08 -5.77 28.36
C GLN A 82 19.72 -5.78 26.96
N PHE A 83 18.93 -6.00 25.92
CA PHE A 83 19.38 -5.90 24.54
C PHE A 83 19.56 -4.43 24.12
N MET A 84 18.57 -3.59 24.45
CA MET A 84 18.55 -2.17 24.12
C MET A 84 19.48 -1.31 25.00
N SER A 85 20.00 -1.84 26.11
CA SER A 85 20.97 -1.12 26.96
C SER A 85 22.31 -0.88 26.28
N ARG A 86 22.61 -1.59 25.18
CA ARG A 86 23.83 -1.40 24.40
C ARG A 86 23.64 -0.29 23.38
N PRO A 87 24.44 0.79 23.41
CA PRO A 87 24.27 1.92 22.50
C PRO A 87 24.42 1.51 21.02
N PHE A 88 25.27 0.52 20.73
CA PHE A 88 25.41 -0.04 19.37
C PHE A 88 24.10 -0.61 18.80
N VAL A 89 23.27 -1.26 19.64
CA VAL A 89 21.98 -1.84 19.25
C VAL A 89 20.99 -0.74 18.89
N VAL A 90 20.99 0.37 19.64
CA VAL A 90 20.14 1.53 19.36
C VAL A 90 20.52 2.18 18.02
N TYR A 91 21.82 2.32 17.72
CA TYR A 91 22.26 2.84 16.43
C TYR A 91 21.88 1.91 15.27
N ALA A 92 22.07 0.60 15.42
CA ALA A 92 21.68 -0.38 14.41
C ALA A 92 20.16 -0.38 14.16
N PHE A 93 19.36 -0.15 15.20
CA PHE A 93 17.90 -0.02 15.09
C PHE A 93 17.50 1.20 14.25
N ILE A 94 18.08 2.38 14.51
CA ILE A 94 17.80 3.61 13.76
C ILE A 94 18.17 3.42 12.28
N ILE A 95 19.35 2.85 12.01
CA ILE A 95 19.80 2.55 10.65
C ILE A 95 18.84 1.60 9.95
N THR A 96 18.36 0.57 10.66
CA THR A 96 17.39 -0.39 10.13
C THR A 96 16.10 0.30 9.69
N ILE A 97 15.53 1.19 10.51
CA ILE A 97 14.31 1.94 10.13
C ILE A 97 14.56 2.81 8.89
N ILE A 98 15.67 3.54 8.86
CA ILE A 98 16.01 4.44 7.75
C ILE A 98 16.20 3.68 6.43
N ILE A 99 16.78 2.48 6.47
CA ILE A 99 17.01 1.67 5.28
C ILE A 99 15.73 0.92 4.87
N LEU A 100 14.97 0.41 5.83
CA LEU A 100 13.81 -0.43 5.53
C LEU A 100 12.65 0.37 4.96
N MET A 101 12.45 1.62 5.41
CA MET A 101 11.41 2.52 4.87
C MET A 101 11.46 2.71 3.34
N PRO A 102 12.57 3.19 2.75
CA PRO A 102 12.65 3.36 1.31
C PRO A 102 12.56 2.02 0.59
N ILE A 103 13.16 0.95 1.12
CA ILE A 103 13.07 -0.39 0.53
C ILE A 103 11.61 -0.84 0.45
N CYS A 104 10.83 -0.71 1.53
CA CYS A 104 9.42 -1.10 1.54
C CYS A 104 8.56 -0.27 0.60
N TYR A 105 8.86 1.04 0.46
CA TYR A 105 8.20 1.88 -0.53
C TYR A 105 8.48 1.39 -1.96
N TYR A 106 9.75 1.16 -2.31
CA TYR A 106 10.12 0.64 -3.63
C TYR A 106 9.54 -0.75 -3.88
N LEU A 107 9.54 -1.61 -2.86
CA LEU A 107 9.02 -2.97 -2.96
C LEU A 107 7.50 -2.98 -3.15
N SER A 108 6.76 -2.13 -2.46
CA SER A 108 5.31 -1.98 -2.64
C SER A 108 4.97 -1.51 -4.06
N LYS A 109 5.71 -0.50 -4.56
CA LYS A 109 5.56 0.00 -5.94
C LYS A 109 5.92 -1.07 -6.96
N TRP A 110 6.99 -1.82 -6.74
CA TRP A 110 7.43 -2.89 -7.62
C TRP A 110 6.43 -4.04 -7.67
N MET A 111 5.95 -4.50 -6.51
CA MET A 111 4.97 -5.58 -6.40
C MET A 111 3.66 -5.21 -7.10
N PHE A 112 3.19 -3.98 -6.94
CA PHE A 112 2.01 -3.50 -7.65
C PHE A 112 2.22 -3.46 -9.17
N ASN A 113 3.35 -2.93 -9.64
CA ASN A 113 3.67 -2.94 -11.07
C ASN A 113 3.76 -4.36 -11.63
N TYR A 114 4.25 -5.30 -10.84
CA TYR A 114 4.32 -6.71 -11.23
C TYR A 114 2.92 -7.35 -11.30
N SER A 115 2.08 -7.16 -10.29
CA SER A 115 0.74 -7.77 -10.21
C SER A 115 -0.30 -7.08 -11.11
N PHE A 116 -0.31 -5.76 -11.18
CA PHE A 116 -1.35 -4.97 -11.84
C PHE A 116 -0.85 -4.18 -13.04
N GLY A 117 0.45 -3.97 -13.21
CA GLY A 117 0.99 -3.13 -14.28
C GLY A 117 0.65 -3.63 -15.69
N LYS A 118 0.60 -4.95 -15.90
CA LYS A 118 0.15 -5.53 -17.18
C LYS A 118 -1.34 -5.27 -17.41
N SER A 119 -2.16 -5.54 -16.40
CA SER A 119 -3.63 -5.37 -16.46
C SER A 119 -4.02 -3.91 -16.68
N ILE A 120 -3.38 -2.97 -15.97
CA ILE A 120 -3.61 -1.52 -16.13
C ILE A 120 -3.25 -1.09 -17.54
N LYS A 121 -2.08 -1.50 -18.08
CA LYS A 121 -1.68 -1.16 -19.46
C LYS A 121 -2.68 -1.67 -20.50
N GLN A 122 -3.21 -2.89 -20.31
CA GLN A 122 -4.22 -3.46 -21.20
C GLN A 122 -5.54 -2.68 -21.11
N MET A 123 -5.98 -2.32 -19.91
CA MET A 123 -7.17 -1.49 -19.70
C MET A 123 -6.99 -0.09 -20.29
N GLN A 124 -5.83 0.53 -20.13
CA GLN A 124 -5.51 1.84 -20.72
C GLN A 124 -5.61 1.79 -22.25
N LYS A 125 -5.04 0.75 -22.87
CA LYS A 125 -5.11 0.56 -24.32
C LYS A 125 -6.56 0.39 -24.81
N LEU A 126 -7.38 -0.38 -24.09
CA LEU A 126 -8.80 -0.55 -24.41
C LEU A 126 -9.58 0.77 -24.25
N ILE A 127 -9.26 1.57 -23.24
CA ILE A 127 -9.85 2.92 -23.05
C ILE A 127 -9.54 3.82 -24.25
N ASP A 128 -8.29 3.81 -24.72
CA ASP A 128 -7.85 4.63 -25.85
C ASP A 128 -8.56 4.20 -27.15
N GLU A 129 -8.67 2.89 -27.38
CA GLU A 129 -9.39 2.32 -28.52
C GLU A 129 -10.89 2.66 -28.50
N LEU A 130 -11.57 2.46 -27.36
CA LEU A 130 -12.99 2.78 -27.22
C LEU A 130 -13.26 4.29 -27.33
N THR A 131 -12.40 5.14 -26.76
CA THR A 131 -12.53 6.61 -26.87
C THR A 131 -12.40 7.06 -28.33
N ALA A 132 -11.52 6.43 -29.12
CA ALA A 132 -11.37 6.72 -30.54
C ALA A 132 -12.60 6.28 -31.36
N VAL A 133 -13.23 5.16 -31.02
CA VAL A 133 -14.46 4.67 -31.69
C VAL A 133 -15.66 5.57 -31.38
N GLU A 134 -15.86 5.97 -30.12
CA GLU A 134 -16.95 6.84 -29.71
C GLU A 134 -16.87 8.21 -30.42
N LYS A 135 -15.65 8.76 -30.55
CA LYS A 135 -15.40 10.01 -31.29
C LYS A 135 -15.70 9.90 -32.80
N ASN A 136 -15.51 8.74 -33.42
CA ASN A 136 -15.82 8.52 -34.84
C ASN A 136 -17.30 8.21 -35.10
N THR A 137 -18.04 7.72 -34.11
CA THR A 137 -19.46 7.37 -34.23
C THR A 137 -20.39 8.56 -33.93
N SER A 138 -19.83 9.62 -33.32
CA SER A 138 -20.54 10.86 -32.97
C SER A 138 -20.54 11.92 -34.09
N ILE A 139 -20.10 11.55 -35.31
CA ILE A 139 -20.05 12.40 -36.51
C ILE A 139 -21.13 11.93 -37.50
#